data_AF-A0A833SFQ2-F1
#
_entry.id   AF-A0A833SFQ2-F1
#
_cell.length_a   1.000
_cell.length_b   1.000
_cell.length_c   1.000
_cell.angle_alpha   90.00
_cell.angle_beta   90.00
_cell.angle_gamma   90.00
#
_symmetry.space_group_name_H-M   'P 1'
#
loop_
_entity.id
_entity.type
_entity.pdbx_description
1 polymer ?
#
loop_
_entity_poly.entity_id
_entity_poly.type
_entity_poly.pdbx_seq_one_letter_code
_entity_poly.pdbx_strand_id
1 'polypeptide(L)'
;MTLDSKEERYFYYNSLAILLKAVENERTTIDLRNEASVYGTVEHADAYMNVVMRNCVFTDPRGDSYSYTMFFVQARNIRFVHIPPKVSNFEI
;
A
#
# COMPACT_ATOMS: atom_id res chain seq x y z
N MET A 1 5.78 17.76 -3.36
CA MET A 1 4.64 17.44 -2.47
C MET A 1 3.40 17.98 -3.13
N THR A 2 2.54 17.11 -3.63
CA THR A 2 1.18 17.49 -4.06
C THR A 2 0.41 17.95 -2.83
N LEU A 3 -0.31 19.06 -2.94
CA LEU A 3 -1.20 19.52 -1.88
C LEU A 3 -2.41 18.57 -1.86
N ASP A 4 -2.50 17.74 -0.81
CA ASP A 4 -3.66 16.87 -0.60
C ASP A 4 -4.93 17.73 -0.56
N SER A 5 -6.00 17.25 -1.19
CA SER A 5 -7.28 17.96 -1.15
C SER A 5 -7.84 18.00 0.28
N LYS A 6 -8.75 18.93 0.58
CA LYS A 6 -9.45 18.95 1.89
C LYS A 6 -10.16 17.63 2.18
N GLU A 7 -10.66 16.97 1.12
CA GLU A 7 -11.33 15.68 1.20
C GLU A 7 -10.33 14.55 1.51
N GLU A 8 -9.18 14.50 0.84
CA GLU A 8 -8.13 13.53 1.14
C GLU A 8 -7.62 13.69 2.57
N ARG A 9 -7.40 14.94 3.00
CA ARG A 9 -7.04 15.22 4.38
C ARG A 9 -8.10 14.69 5.35
N TYR A 10 -9.39 14.92 5.07
CA TYR A 10 -10.45 14.35 5.89
C TYR A 10 -10.34 12.82 6.00
N PHE A 11 -10.15 12.11 4.89
CA PHE A 11 -10.01 10.65 4.91
C PHE A 11 -8.78 10.16 5.66
N TYR A 12 -7.61 10.82 5.52
CA TYR A 12 -6.45 10.46 6.31
C TYR A 12 -6.72 10.58 7.82
N TYR A 13 -7.27 11.70 8.29
CA TYR A 13 -7.46 11.91 9.73
C TYR A 13 -8.68 11.20 10.33
N ASN A 14 -9.60 10.67 9.51
CA ASN A 14 -10.86 10.05 9.98
C ASN A 14 -11.02 8.59 9.54
N SER A 15 -9.96 7.96 9.01
CA SER A 15 -9.96 6.55 8.64
C SER A 15 -8.59 5.92 8.87
N LEU A 16 -8.48 4.61 8.67
CA LEU A 16 -7.18 3.91 8.73
C LEU A 16 -6.29 4.16 7.51
N ALA A 17 -6.71 4.99 6.53
CA ALA A 17 -5.88 5.37 5.39
C ALA A 17 -4.57 6.03 5.82
N ILE A 18 -4.53 6.73 6.97
CA ILE A 18 -3.29 7.29 7.51
C ILE A 18 -2.25 6.23 7.87
N LEU A 19 -2.67 5.03 8.30
CA LEU A 19 -1.71 3.95 8.58
C LEU A 19 -1.02 3.50 7.29
N LEU A 20 -1.79 3.39 6.21
CA LEU A 20 -1.24 3.06 4.89
C LEU A 20 -0.33 4.17 4.35
N LYS A 21 -0.71 5.43 4.57
CA LYS A 21 0.13 6.59 4.25
C LYS A 21 1.49 6.51 4.93
N ALA A 22 1.50 6.05 6.19
CA ALA A 22 2.70 5.96 6.98
C ALA A 22 3.62 4.77 6.60
N VAL A 23 3.15 3.87 5.71
CA VAL A 23 3.96 2.81 5.09
C VAL A 23 4.72 3.32 3.84
N GLU A 24 4.46 4.54 3.37
CA GLU A 24 5.22 5.13 2.25
C GLU A 24 6.74 5.08 2.50
N ASN A 25 7.48 4.74 1.44
CA ASN A 25 8.93 4.49 1.42
C ASN A 25 9.42 3.22 2.12
N GLU A 26 8.53 2.41 2.68
CA GLU A 26 8.89 1.12 3.26
C GLU A 26 8.62 -0.04 2.29
N ARG A 27 9.37 -1.13 2.46
CA ARG A 27 9.11 -2.39 1.77
C ARG A 27 8.06 -3.19 2.51
N THR A 28 7.03 -3.64 1.81
CA THR A 28 6.00 -4.48 2.39
C THR A 28 5.33 -5.41 1.38
N THR A 29 4.51 -6.31 1.90
CA THR A 29 3.60 -7.17 1.16
C THR A 29 2.17 -6.60 1.21
N ILE A 30 1.51 -6.54 0.06
CA ILE A 30 0.07 -6.32 -0.05
C ILE A 30 -0.57 -7.62 -0.53
N ASP A 31 -1.42 -8.20 0.31
CA ASP A 31 -2.25 -9.33 -0.08
C ASP A 31 -3.51 -8.83 -0.77
N LEU A 32 -3.79 -9.39 -1.94
CA LEU A 32 -4.97 -9.07 -2.73
C LEU A 32 -6.14 -9.99 -2.35
N ARG A 33 -7.35 -9.55 -2.71
CA ARG A 33 -8.59 -10.31 -2.48
C ARG A 33 -8.69 -11.59 -3.30
N ASN A 34 -8.00 -11.65 -4.42
CA ASN A 34 -7.95 -12.82 -5.29
C ASN A 34 -6.81 -13.78 -4.91
N GLU A 35 -6.32 -13.73 -3.66
CA GLU A 35 -5.26 -14.59 -3.12
C GLU A 35 -3.86 -14.38 -3.74
N ALA A 36 -3.71 -13.44 -4.67
CA ALA A 36 -2.41 -12.98 -5.12
C ALA A 36 -1.76 -12.04 -4.10
N SER A 37 -0.45 -11.82 -4.21
CA SER A 37 0.29 -10.86 -3.38
C SER A 37 1.24 -10.01 -4.20
N VAL A 38 1.55 -8.81 -3.69
CA VAL A 38 2.56 -7.91 -4.25
C VAL A 38 3.55 -7.57 -3.15
N TYR A 39 4.81 -7.94 -3.34
CA TYR A 39 5.90 -7.50 -2.47
C TYR A 39 6.69 -6.39 -3.16
N GLY A 40 6.91 -5.25 -2.52
CA GLY A 40 7.63 -4.13 -3.12
C GLY A 40 7.79 -2.95 -2.17
N THR A 41 8.29 -1.81 -2.68
CA THR A 41 8.35 -0.56 -1.92
C THR A 41 7.12 0.27 -2.21
N VAL A 42 6.40 0.73 -1.17
CA VAL A 42 5.29 1.69 -1.34
C VAL A 42 5.88 3.04 -1.75
N GLU A 43 5.59 3.48 -2.96
CA GLU A 43 6.01 4.79 -3.47
C GLU A 43 4.99 5.87 -3.10
N HIS A 44 3.70 5.55 -3.22
CA HIS A 44 2.63 6.46 -2.85
C HIS A 44 1.38 5.69 -2.38
N ALA A 45 0.73 6.20 -1.34
CA ALA A 45 -0.61 5.80 -0.95
C ALA A 45 -1.51 7.04 -0.84
N ASP A 46 -2.67 6.99 -1.49
CA ASP A 46 -3.68 8.05 -1.42
C ASP A 46 -4.67 7.82 -0.27
N ALA A 47 -5.54 8.81 -0.02
CA ALA A 47 -6.51 8.74 1.07
C ALA A 47 -7.67 7.76 0.80
N TYR A 48 -7.80 7.29 -0.45
CA TYR A 48 -8.77 6.29 -0.88
C TYR A 48 -8.20 4.86 -0.84
N MET A 49 -6.96 4.71 -0.33
CA MET A 49 -6.19 3.47 -0.21
C MET A 49 -5.74 2.85 -1.55
N ASN A 50 -5.65 3.62 -2.64
CA ASN A 50 -4.91 3.16 -3.80
C ASN A 50 -3.41 3.30 -3.54
N VAL A 51 -2.62 2.36 -4.06
CA VAL A 51 -1.19 2.27 -3.79
C VAL A 51 -0.41 2.16 -5.08
N VAL A 52 0.59 3.02 -5.23
CA VAL A 52 1.67 2.87 -6.22
C VAL A 52 2.86 2.24 -5.51
N MET A 53 3.33 1.12 -6.04
CA MET A 53 4.51 0.42 -5.55
C MET A 53 5.58 0.36 -6.62
N ARG A 54 6.85 0.32 -6.21
CA ARG A 54 8.03 0.18 -7.09
C ARG A 54 8.90 -1.00 -6.71
N ASN A 55 9.65 -1.51 -7.69
CA ASN A 55 10.52 -2.68 -7.55
C ASN A 55 9.77 -3.89 -6.96
N CYS A 56 8.67 -4.25 -7.62
CA CYS A 56 7.68 -5.21 -7.13
C CYS A 56 7.91 -6.61 -7.66
N VAL A 57 7.55 -7.60 -6.85
CA VAL A 57 7.32 -8.99 -7.26
C VAL A 57 5.85 -9.29 -6.99
N PHE A 58 5.09 -9.49 -8.06
CA PHE A 58 3.71 -9.99 -7.99
C PHE A 58 3.76 -11.51 -7.99
N THR A 59 3.06 -12.14 -7.04
CA THR A 59 2.88 -13.59 -7.00
C THR A 59 1.42 -13.90 -7.20
N ASP A 60 1.10 -14.68 -8.23
CA ASP A 60 -0.26 -15.09 -8.52
C ASP A 60 -0.75 -16.17 -7.53
N PRO A 61 -2.04 -16.54 -7.55
CA PRO A 61 -2.58 -17.56 -6.63
C PRO A 61 -2.02 -18.97 -6.83
N ARG A 62 -1.35 -19.22 -7.96
CA ARG A 62 -0.69 -20.50 -8.28
C ARG A 62 0.75 -20.53 -7.76
N GLY A 63 1.28 -19.38 -7.34
CA GLY A 63 2.65 -19.21 -6.86
C GLY A 63 3.63 -18.72 -7.93
N ASP A 64 3.16 -18.41 -9.15
CA ASP A 64 4.02 -17.88 -10.21
C ASP A 64 4.37 -16.42 -9.91
N SER A 65 5.66 -16.08 -9.99
CA SER A 65 6.17 -14.75 -9.64
C SER A 65 6.63 -13.95 -10.86
N TYR A 66 6.28 -12.66 -10.87
CA TYR A 66 6.55 -11.73 -11.96
C TYR A 66 7.11 -10.41 -11.42
N SER A 67 8.23 -9.96 -11.96
CA SER A 67 8.87 -8.72 -11.54
C SER A 67 8.34 -7.52 -12.32
N TYR A 68 8.06 -6.42 -11.62
CA TYR A 68 7.59 -5.17 -12.19
C TYR A 68 8.36 -3.98 -11.62
N THR A 69 8.73 -3.02 -12.46
CA THR A 69 9.37 -1.78 -12.01
C THR A 69 8.39 -0.90 -11.23
N MET A 70 7.13 -0.86 -11.66
CA MET A 70 6.01 -0.15 -11.03
C MET A 70 4.77 -1.05 -11.04
N PHE A 71 4.00 -1.03 -9.95
CA PHE A 71 2.75 -1.78 -9.80
C PHE A 71 1.70 -0.91 -9.11
N PHE A 72 0.52 -0.79 -9.72
CA PHE A 72 -0.59 -0.03 -9.15
C PHE A 72 -1.64 -0.97 -8.57
N VAL A 73 -1.94 -0.80 -7.29
CA VAL A 73 -2.96 -1.59 -6.58
C VAL A 73 -4.16 -0.70 -6.28
N GLN A 74 -5.31 -1.07 -6.83
CA GLN A 74 -6.58 -0.42 -6.52
C GLN A 74 -7.08 -0.85 -5.15
N ALA A 75 -7.59 0.10 -4.36
CA ALA A 75 -8.09 -0.12 -3.00
C ALA A 75 -9.06 -1.31 -2.89
N ARG A 76 -9.98 -1.45 -3.87
CA ARG A 76 -10.97 -2.55 -3.91
C ARG A 76 -10.36 -3.95 -3.99
N ASN A 77 -9.11 -4.07 -4.43
CA ASN A 77 -8.41 -5.34 -4.56
C ASN A 77 -7.55 -5.66 -3.33
N ILE A 78 -7.33 -4.69 -2.43
CA ILE A 78 -6.54 -4.89 -1.22
C ILE A 78 -7.35 -5.70 -0.22
N ARG A 79 -6.70 -6.72 0.36
CA ARG A 79 -7.20 -7.51 1.50
C ARG A 79 -6.40 -7.19 2.75
N PHE A 80 -5.07 -7.26 2.67
CA PHE A 80 -4.18 -6.90 3.77
C PHE A 80 -2.99 -6.08 3.27
N VAL A 81 -2.54 -5.16 4.10
CA VAL A 81 -1.22 -4.52 3.97
C VAL A 81 -0.43 -4.92 5.20
N HIS A 82 0.70 -5.57 5.00
CA HIS A 82 1.57 -5.96 6.09
C HIS A 82 2.25 -4.68 6.61
N ILE A 83 2.18 -4.40 7.91
CA ILE A 83 2.79 -3.19 8.46
C ILE A 83 4.24 -3.52 8.88
N PRO A 84 5.27 -2.88 8.31
CA PRO A 84 6.65 -3.15 8.70
C PRO A 84 6.90 -2.82 10.19
N PRO A 85 7.78 -3.55 10.90
CA PRO A 85 8.04 -3.32 12.32
C PRO A 85 8.54 -1.90 12.65
N LYS A 86 9.23 -1.24 11.71
CA LYS A 86 9.68 0.15 11.87
C LYS A 86 8.50 1.12 11.96
N VAL A 87 7.40 0.78 11.31
CA VAL A 87 6.15 1.55 11.28
C VAL A 87 5.28 1.24 12.50
N SER A 88 5.42 0.07 13.15
CA SER A 88 4.60 -0.27 14.32
C SER A 88 4.90 0.54 15.60
N ASN A 89 5.94 1.37 15.61
CA ASN A 89 6.30 2.23 16.75
C ASN A 89 5.66 3.62 16.68
N PHE A 90 4.40 3.72 16.22
CA PHE A 90 3.67 4.99 16.31
C PHE A 90 3.33 5.30 17.77
N GLU A 91 4.01 6.30 18.34
CA GLU A 91 3.43 7.09 19.41
C GLU A 91 2.33 7.96 18.77
N ILE A 92 1.07 7.66 19.10
CA ILE A 92 -0.11 8.46 18.72
C ILE A 92 -0.33 9.52 19.80
#